data_AF-A0A194VIQ2-F1
#
_entry.id   AF-A0A194VIQ2-F1
#
_cell.length_a   1.000
_cell.length_b   1.000
_cell.length_c   1.000
_cell.angle_alpha   90.00
_cell.angle_beta   90.00
_cell.angle_gamma   90.00
#
_symmetry.space_group_name_H-M   'P 1'
#
loop_
_entity.id
_entity.type
_entity.pdbx_description
1 polymer ?
#
loop_
_entity_poly.entity_id
_entity_poly.type
_entity_poly.pdbx_seq_one_letter_code
_entity_poly.pdbx_strand_id
1 'polypeptide(L)'
;MASSSASSPDPLTTPAANTGSTPYGVPAIVEWKADDSQSRYLGCSPDHPANLFFQFDALAKTGFFKLSIAFAWRKIGTRVQRRTAPLYLCLQLSNLRRLSFDLSCPLPPDEFLGPLEGRDLACVSVELTGFPVLWAPGWPLTPQNKSHNPALDSVKQLAQLSAFNIYVQRGPTLATEDLRLLCRAVNNNEAWPDNDPRDTAELYDGRRGRVIGLDLLAPVAGPPNTTRPNSQNPPAYHDLEPPPPMAPLTGTKKRRRASSDSGPIRDEVGSESLPRKPLGDELALIRDRMELLEQRASESERARDNASRRVEDLEQRLTKVEHERDSARGRMKELEDQLKELNKGKDQVEQLNEDLQALENHIDDRVWVEVDDLRTSVRGDFDELQRELRCDVADLVQDALNDAV
;
A
#
# COMPACT_ATOMS: atom_id res chain seq x y z
N MET A 1 66.94 23.24 -21.67
CA MET A 1 66.05 24.06 -22.52
C MET A 1 64.66 23.46 -22.39
N ALA A 2 63.81 24.11 -21.59
CA ALA A 2 62.42 23.76 -21.39
C ALA A 2 61.57 24.73 -22.22
N SER A 3 60.61 24.20 -22.98
CA SER A 3 59.56 25.01 -23.59
C SER A 3 58.22 24.35 -23.32
N SER A 4 57.49 24.98 -22.40
CA SER A 4 56.07 24.77 -22.13
C SER A 4 55.22 25.09 -23.35
N SER A 5 54.17 24.32 -23.56
CA SER A 5 52.95 24.80 -24.21
C SER A 5 51.75 24.28 -23.43
N ALA A 6 50.98 25.23 -22.91
CA ALA A 6 49.68 25.04 -22.29
C ALA A 6 48.60 25.05 -23.38
N SER A 7 47.58 24.21 -23.24
CA SER A 7 46.30 24.40 -23.92
C SER A 7 45.15 23.71 -23.17
N SER A 8 44.21 24.57 -22.77
CA SER A 8 42.81 24.44 -22.36
C SER A 8 42.27 23.33 -21.43
N PRO A 9 41.39 23.72 -20.47
CA PRO A 9 40.63 22.79 -19.64
C PRO A 9 39.39 22.25 -20.38
N ASP A 10 39.14 20.96 -20.24
CA ASP A 10 37.93 20.27 -20.70
C ASP A 10 36.66 20.88 -20.08
N PRO A 11 35.53 20.94 -20.82
CA PRO A 11 34.26 21.39 -20.26
C PRO A 11 33.77 20.40 -19.20
N LEU A 12 33.43 20.94 -18.03
CA LEU A 12 32.70 20.27 -16.96
C LEU A 12 31.52 19.49 -17.56
N THR A 13 31.67 18.17 -17.61
CA THR A 13 30.59 17.28 -17.97
C THR A 13 29.70 17.15 -16.74
N THR A 14 28.66 17.98 -16.70
CA THR A 14 27.54 17.86 -15.77
C THR A 14 27.00 16.42 -15.86
N PRO A 15 26.94 15.64 -14.75
CA PRO A 15 26.34 14.33 -14.80
C PRO A 15 24.86 14.52 -15.11
N ALA A 16 24.44 13.97 -16.26
CA ALA A 16 23.06 13.96 -16.69
C ALA A 16 22.20 13.31 -15.59
N ALA A 17 21.18 14.04 -15.16
CA ALA A 17 20.12 13.49 -14.34
C ALA A 17 19.53 12.29 -15.08
N ASN A 18 19.68 11.10 -14.50
CA ASN A 18 19.14 9.85 -15.03
C ASN A 18 17.62 9.98 -15.18
N THR A 19 17.19 10.20 -16.42
CA THR A 19 15.80 10.16 -16.84
C THR A 19 15.27 8.73 -16.77
N GLY A 20 14.29 8.50 -15.87
CA GLY A 20 13.11 7.69 -16.15
C GLY A 20 13.28 6.25 -16.64
N SER A 21 14.18 5.46 -16.06
CA SER A 21 14.15 4.00 -16.23
C SER A 21 13.06 3.43 -15.33
N THR A 22 11.99 2.87 -15.91
CA THR A 22 11.09 2.00 -15.16
C THR A 22 11.91 0.86 -14.55
N PRO A 23 11.91 0.68 -13.22
CA PRO A 23 12.76 -0.29 -12.55
C PRO A 23 12.43 -1.70 -13.05
N TYR A 24 13.36 -2.35 -13.74
CA TYR A 24 13.23 -3.74 -14.15
C TYR A 24 13.30 -4.62 -12.88
N GLY A 25 12.28 -5.47 -12.68
CA GLY A 25 12.25 -6.39 -11.56
C GLY A 25 13.26 -7.51 -11.73
N VAL A 26 14.02 -7.81 -10.68
CA VAL A 26 14.98 -8.93 -10.65
C VAL A 26 14.26 -10.16 -10.09
N PRO A 27 14.25 -11.32 -10.78
CA PRO A 27 13.68 -12.54 -10.24
C PRO A 27 14.27 -12.90 -8.87
N ALA A 28 13.41 -13.27 -7.94
CA ALA A 28 13.76 -13.47 -6.55
C ALA A 28 13.11 -14.73 -5.96
N ILE A 29 13.78 -15.34 -4.99
CA ILE A 29 13.23 -16.36 -4.10
C ILE A 29 13.34 -15.86 -2.66
N VAL A 30 12.24 -15.93 -1.93
CA VAL A 30 12.21 -15.50 -0.52
C VAL A 30 12.24 -16.74 0.36
N GLU A 31 13.15 -16.75 1.34
CA GLU A 31 13.24 -17.77 2.38
C GLU A 31 12.97 -17.17 3.74
N TRP A 32 12.16 -17.86 4.56
CA TRP A 32 12.00 -17.55 5.97
C TRP A 32 11.87 -18.83 6.78
N LYS A 33 12.09 -18.72 8.09
CA LYS A 33 11.82 -19.82 9.02
C LYS A 33 10.40 -19.69 9.54
N ALA A 34 9.61 -20.75 9.40
CA ALA A 34 8.30 -20.82 10.03
C ALA A 34 8.41 -21.19 11.53
N ASP A 35 7.28 -21.15 12.24
CA ASP A 35 7.22 -21.43 13.69
C ASP A 35 7.73 -22.83 14.05
N ASP A 36 7.68 -23.77 13.10
CA ASP A 36 8.21 -25.14 13.19
C ASP A 36 9.73 -25.23 12.95
N SER A 37 10.41 -24.08 12.82
CA SER A 37 11.83 -23.95 12.46
C SER A 37 12.20 -24.52 11.08
N GLN A 38 11.22 -24.88 10.25
CA GLN A 38 11.45 -25.29 8.88
C GLN A 38 11.61 -24.06 7.97
N SER A 39 12.56 -24.11 7.04
CA SER A 39 12.66 -23.11 5.99
C SER A 39 11.48 -23.25 5.03
N ARG A 40 10.83 -22.13 4.73
CA ARG A 40 9.80 -22.02 3.70
C ARG A 40 10.29 -21.10 2.60
N TYR A 41 9.86 -21.39 1.38
CA TYR A 41 10.29 -20.69 0.19
C TYR A 41 9.09 -20.14 -0.59
N LEU A 42 9.28 -18.99 -1.23
CA LEU A 42 8.30 -18.36 -2.13
C LEU A 42 9.01 -17.83 -3.38
N GLY A 43 8.34 -17.91 -4.53
CA GLY A 43 8.92 -17.51 -5.83
C GLY A 43 9.53 -18.66 -6.63
N CYS A 44 9.53 -19.88 -6.09
CA CYS A 44 10.08 -21.08 -6.74
C CYS A 44 9.23 -21.60 -7.91
N SER A 45 7.91 -21.35 -7.90
CA SER A 45 6.98 -21.81 -8.93
C SER A 45 6.78 -20.75 -10.02
N PRO A 46 6.68 -21.14 -11.29
CA PRO A 46 6.32 -20.23 -12.39
C PRO A 46 4.90 -19.67 -12.27
N ASP A 47 4.02 -20.29 -11.48
CA ASP A 47 2.63 -19.84 -11.28
C ASP A 47 2.54 -18.56 -10.44
N HIS A 48 3.53 -18.33 -9.59
CA HIS A 48 3.60 -17.19 -8.68
C HIS A 48 5.06 -16.70 -8.55
N PRO A 49 5.60 -16.12 -9.64
CA PRO A 49 6.97 -15.62 -9.66
C PRO A 49 7.10 -14.44 -8.70
N ALA A 50 8.20 -14.42 -7.94
CA ALA A 50 8.57 -13.29 -7.11
C ALA A 50 9.68 -12.47 -7.78
N ASN A 51 9.58 -11.15 -7.69
CA ASN A 51 10.58 -10.22 -8.22
C ASN A 51 10.91 -9.17 -7.16
N LEU A 52 12.20 -8.82 -7.07
CA LEU A 52 12.70 -7.72 -6.26
C LEU A 52 12.82 -6.45 -7.12
N PHE A 53 12.30 -5.35 -6.60
CA PHE A 53 12.46 -4.02 -7.16
C PHE A 53 13.10 -3.12 -6.13
N PHE A 54 14.12 -2.39 -6.54
CA PHE A 54 14.70 -1.34 -5.71
C PHE A 54 15.24 -0.22 -6.58
N GLN A 55 15.28 0.96 -5.98
CA GLN A 55 15.97 2.12 -6.51
C GLN A 55 16.53 2.87 -5.31
N PHE A 56 17.76 3.34 -5.42
CA PHE A 56 18.39 4.10 -4.35
C PHE A 56 19.20 5.24 -4.95
N ASP A 57 18.86 6.46 -4.56
CA ASP A 57 19.67 7.64 -4.83
C ASP A 57 20.68 7.81 -3.69
N ALA A 58 21.95 7.53 -3.97
CA ALA A 58 23.02 7.62 -2.98
C ALA A 58 23.32 9.06 -2.52
N LEU A 59 22.94 10.08 -3.30
CA LEU A 59 23.12 11.50 -2.98
C LEU A 59 21.99 11.98 -2.06
N ALA A 60 20.74 11.72 -2.44
CA ALA A 60 19.58 12.09 -1.63
C ALA A 60 19.35 11.15 -0.43
N LYS A 61 19.98 9.97 -0.44
CA LYS A 61 19.74 8.85 0.49
C LYS A 61 18.29 8.38 0.50
N THR A 62 17.56 8.60 -0.59
CA THR A 62 16.16 8.23 -0.73
C THR A 62 16.00 7.08 -1.71
N GLY A 63 14.93 6.30 -1.56
CA GLY A 63 14.64 5.20 -2.48
C GLY A 63 13.45 4.35 -2.08
N PHE A 64 13.28 3.23 -2.79
CA PHE A 64 12.32 2.20 -2.45
C PHE A 64 12.93 0.81 -2.51
N PHE A 65 12.36 -0.13 -1.75
CA PHE A 65 12.71 -1.53 -1.74
C PHE A 65 11.41 -2.34 -1.61
N LYS A 66 11.04 -3.10 -2.64
CA LYS A 66 9.74 -3.81 -2.70
C LYS A 66 9.85 -5.17 -3.38
N LEU A 67 9.11 -6.14 -2.87
CA LEU A 67 8.93 -7.45 -3.51
C LEU A 67 7.58 -7.50 -4.20
N SER A 68 7.51 -8.02 -5.42
CA SER A 68 6.25 -8.34 -6.10
C SER A 68 6.06 -9.83 -6.19
N ILE A 69 4.85 -10.33 -5.92
CA ILE A 69 4.48 -11.73 -6.15
C ILE A 69 3.22 -11.76 -7.00
N ALA A 70 3.32 -12.29 -8.22
CA ALA A 70 2.21 -12.32 -9.16
C ALA A 70 1.21 -13.45 -8.85
N PHE A 71 -0.08 -13.16 -8.96
CA PHE A 71 -1.14 -14.17 -8.87
C PHE A 71 -2.21 -13.91 -9.94
N ALA A 72 -2.80 -15.00 -10.42
CA ALA A 72 -4.05 -14.95 -11.18
C ALA A 72 -5.24 -14.88 -10.20
N TRP A 73 -6.04 -13.82 -10.28
CA TRP A 73 -7.17 -13.60 -9.37
C TRP A 73 -8.50 -14.00 -10.00
N ARG A 74 -9.37 -14.65 -9.21
CA ARG A 74 -10.77 -14.88 -9.61
C ARG A 74 -11.62 -13.63 -9.40
N LYS A 75 -11.37 -12.98 -8.25
CA LYS A 75 -12.14 -11.86 -7.75
C LYS A 75 -11.19 -10.91 -7.02
N ILE A 76 -11.31 -9.62 -7.32
CA ILE A 76 -10.59 -8.55 -6.64
C ILE A 76 -11.65 -7.68 -5.97
N GLY A 77 -11.79 -7.83 -4.65
CA GLY A 77 -12.86 -7.19 -3.90
C GLY A 77 -14.26 -7.69 -4.32
N THR A 78 -15.16 -6.79 -4.72
CA THR A 78 -16.52 -7.16 -5.16
C THR A 78 -16.60 -7.56 -6.63
N ARG A 79 -15.56 -7.31 -7.43
CA ARG A 79 -15.60 -7.51 -8.89
C ARG A 79 -14.99 -8.85 -9.29
N VAL A 80 -15.73 -9.62 -10.08
CA VAL A 80 -15.22 -10.82 -10.74
C VAL A 80 -14.47 -10.36 -11.98
N GLN A 81 -13.14 -10.34 -11.91
CA GLN A 81 -12.30 -10.01 -13.05
C GLN A 81 -11.11 -10.96 -13.04
N ARG A 82 -10.98 -11.77 -14.10
CA ARG A 82 -9.83 -12.65 -14.29
C ARG A 82 -8.68 -11.79 -14.76
N ARG A 83 -7.77 -11.47 -13.85
CA ARG A 83 -6.60 -10.67 -14.14
C ARG A 83 -5.42 -11.17 -13.34
N THR A 84 -4.27 -11.30 -13.97
CA THR A 84 -3.00 -11.47 -13.26
C THR A 84 -2.61 -10.11 -12.68
N ALA A 85 -2.43 -10.04 -11.38
CA ALA A 85 -1.95 -8.82 -10.72
C ALA A 85 -1.02 -9.18 -9.56
N PRO A 86 0.07 -8.42 -9.34
CA PRO A 86 0.99 -8.69 -8.25
C PRO A 86 0.47 -8.20 -6.90
N LEU A 87 0.83 -8.91 -5.84
CA LEU A 87 0.89 -8.34 -4.50
C LEU A 87 2.25 -7.70 -4.32
N TYR A 88 2.29 -6.52 -3.72
CA TYR A 88 3.55 -5.85 -3.41
C TYR A 88 3.78 -5.84 -1.91
N LEU A 89 4.93 -6.36 -1.50
CA LEU A 89 5.43 -6.27 -0.15
C LEU A 89 6.44 -5.12 -0.09
N CYS A 90 6.00 -3.96 0.40
CA CYS A 90 6.82 -2.76 0.47
C CYS A 90 7.63 -2.77 1.77
N LEU A 91 8.95 -2.78 1.63
CA LEU A 91 9.91 -2.77 2.72
C LEU A 91 10.37 -1.33 2.89
N GLN A 92 9.65 -0.58 3.71
CA GLN A 92 9.95 0.83 3.93
C GLN A 92 11.37 0.98 4.45
N LEU A 93 12.17 1.83 3.80
CA LEU A 93 13.58 2.03 4.17
C LEU A 93 13.73 2.50 5.62
N SER A 94 12.77 3.29 6.13
CA SER A 94 12.70 3.71 7.53
C SER A 94 12.48 2.57 8.54
N ASN A 95 11.97 1.42 8.08
CA ASN A 95 11.68 0.26 8.93
C ASN A 95 12.77 -0.80 8.83
N LEU A 96 13.75 -0.67 7.93
CA LEU A 96 14.85 -1.61 7.81
C LEU A 96 15.85 -1.36 8.95
N ARG A 97 15.98 -2.34 9.84
CA ARG A 97 16.97 -2.36 10.92
C ARG A 97 18.34 -2.79 10.43
N ARG A 98 18.37 -3.80 9.58
CA ARG A 98 19.60 -4.37 9.00
C ARG A 98 19.31 -4.86 7.60
N LEU A 99 20.23 -4.53 6.69
CA LEU A 99 20.21 -5.05 5.34
C LEU A 99 21.63 -5.46 4.97
N SER A 100 21.84 -6.74 4.67
CA SER A 100 23.14 -7.25 4.26
C SER A 100 23.06 -7.94 2.92
N PHE A 101 24.06 -7.69 2.08
CA PHE A 101 24.20 -8.33 0.78
C PHE A 101 25.42 -9.25 0.82
N ASP A 102 25.17 -10.56 0.74
CA ASP A 102 26.19 -11.60 0.79
C ASP A 102 26.21 -12.41 -0.51
N LEU A 103 27.43 -12.63 -1.02
CA LEU A 103 27.69 -13.43 -2.21
C LEU A 103 28.04 -14.88 -1.89
N SER A 104 28.31 -15.18 -0.61
CA SER A 104 28.81 -16.49 -0.14
C SER A 104 27.79 -17.20 0.75
N CYS A 105 26.53 -16.77 0.71
CA CYS A 105 25.46 -17.32 1.53
C CYS A 105 25.12 -18.75 1.07
N PRO A 106 24.81 -19.69 2.00
CA PRO A 106 24.33 -21.01 1.62
C PRO A 106 23.11 -20.91 0.70
N LEU A 107 23.19 -21.63 -0.42
CA LEU A 107 22.16 -21.68 -1.45
C LEU A 107 20.93 -22.45 -0.93
N PRO A 108 19.72 -22.06 -1.38
CA PRO A 108 18.54 -22.89 -1.19
C PRO A 108 18.73 -24.27 -1.83
N PRO A 109 18.03 -25.31 -1.34
CA PRO A 109 18.00 -26.61 -2.01
C PRO A 109 17.55 -26.48 -3.47
N ASP A 110 18.10 -27.31 -4.36
CA ASP A 110 17.87 -27.22 -5.82
C ASP A 110 16.39 -27.25 -6.22
N GLU A 111 15.57 -28.00 -5.47
CA GLU A 111 14.10 -28.08 -5.68
C GLU A 111 13.38 -26.74 -5.52
N PHE A 112 13.98 -25.78 -4.80
CA PHE A 112 13.43 -24.44 -4.57
C PHE A 112 14.09 -23.37 -5.42
N LEU A 113 15.12 -23.69 -6.21
CA LEU A 113 15.78 -22.71 -7.06
C LEU A 113 14.92 -22.28 -8.24
N GLY A 114 14.04 -23.15 -8.75
CA GLY A 114 13.06 -22.83 -9.79
C GLY A 114 13.63 -21.94 -10.91
N PRO A 115 13.17 -20.69 -11.09
CA PRO A 115 13.68 -19.79 -12.14
C PRO A 115 15.14 -19.33 -11.97
N LEU A 116 15.73 -19.57 -10.80
CA LEU A 116 17.11 -19.22 -10.43
C LEU A 116 18.10 -20.39 -10.58
N GLU A 117 17.66 -21.58 -11.02
CA GLU A 117 18.52 -22.76 -11.15
C GLU A 117 19.73 -22.52 -12.09
N GLY A 118 20.92 -22.99 -11.68
CA GLY A 118 22.15 -22.89 -12.47
C GLY A 118 22.76 -21.48 -12.57
N ARG A 119 22.32 -20.52 -11.75
CA ARG A 119 22.74 -19.11 -11.81
C ARG A 119 23.61 -18.72 -10.62
N ASP A 120 24.49 -17.73 -10.82
CA ASP A 120 25.29 -17.12 -9.76
C ASP A 120 24.33 -16.30 -8.86
N LEU A 121 24.12 -16.73 -7.62
CA LEU A 121 23.12 -16.12 -6.72
C LEU A 121 23.79 -15.18 -5.70
N ALA A 122 23.02 -14.19 -5.27
CA ALA A 122 23.34 -13.39 -4.11
C ALA A 122 22.17 -13.42 -3.11
N CYS A 123 22.49 -13.31 -1.84
CA CYS A 123 21.53 -13.27 -0.75
C CYS A 123 21.45 -11.87 -0.16
N VAL A 124 20.23 -11.36 -0.06
CA VAL A 124 19.90 -10.16 0.70
C VAL A 124 19.20 -10.58 1.98
N SER A 125 19.87 -10.45 3.12
CA SER A 125 19.24 -10.68 4.43
C SER A 125 18.58 -9.40 4.92
N VAL A 126 17.30 -9.50 5.26
CA VAL A 126 16.45 -8.38 5.65
C VAL A 126 16.06 -8.54 7.12
N GLU A 127 16.26 -7.50 7.92
CA GLU A 127 15.74 -7.38 9.29
C GLU A 127 15.02 -6.03 9.44
N LEU A 128 13.79 -6.06 9.94
CA LEU A 128 12.89 -4.93 10.08
C LEU A 128 12.63 -4.63 11.57
N THR A 129 12.43 -3.35 11.90
CA THR A 129 11.96 -2.92 13.23
C THR A 129 10.45 -3.14 13.42
N GLY A 130 9.70 -3.28 12.33
CA GLY A 130 8.27 -3.57 12.30
C GLY A 130 7.94 -4.61 11.23
N PHE A 131 6.75 -4.48 10.63
CA PHE A 131 6.28 -5.40 9.59
C PHE A 131 6.31 -4.74 8.20
N PRO A 132 6.50 -5.54 7.13
CA PRO A 132 6.33 -5.06 5.77
C PRO A 132 4.92 -4.54 5.52
N VAL A 133 4.78 -3.57 4.62
CA VAL A 133 3.47 -3.06 4.20
C VAL A 133 2.99 -3.84 2.98
N LEU A 134 1.91 -4.62 3.12
CA LEU A 134 1.31 -5.37 2.01
C LEU A 134 0.33 -4.51 1.22
N TRP A 135 0.57 -4.39 -0.07
CA TRP A 135 -0.32 -3.75 -1.04
C TRP A 135 -0.97 -4.79 -1.94
N ALA A 136 -2.27 -4.64 -2.13
CA ALA A 136 -3.10 -5.53 -2.94
C ALA A 136 -3.99 -4.73 -3.91
N PRO A 137 -4.39 -5.32 -5.05
CA PRO A 137 -5.32 -4.68 -6.00
C PRO A 137 -6.75 -4.55 -5.43
N GLY A 138 -7.05 -5.23 -4.32
CA GLY A 138 -8.33 -5.19 -3.61
C GLY A 138 -8.37 -6.20 -2.46
N TRP A 139 -9.49 -6.24 -1.72
CA TRP A 139 -9.71 -7.18 -0.63
C TRP A 139 -11.20 -7.51 -0.47
N PRO A 140 -11.60 -8.76 -0.15
CA PRO A 140 -10.76 -9.95 0.03
C PRO A 140 -10.19 -10.46 -1.30
N LEU A 141 -9.05 -11.16 -1.21
CA LEU A 141 -8.38 -11.78 -2.36
C LEU A 141 -8.83 -13.23 -2.49
N THR A 142 -9.18 -13.64 -3.71
CA THR A 142 -9.48 -15.05 -4.00
C THR A 142 -8.73 -15.46 -5.26
N PRO A 143 -7.70 -16.32 -5.15
CA PRO A 143 -6.95 -16.77 -6.31
C PRO A 143 -7.84 -17.55 -7.28
N GLN A 144 -7.47 -17.54 -8.55
CA GLN A 144 -8.20 -18.24 -9.61
C GLN A 144 -8.24 -19.74 -9.36
N ASN A 145 -7.10 -20.32 -8.99
CA ASN A 145 -6.97 -21.72 -8.61
C ASN A 145 -6.82 -21.83 -7.09
N LYS A 146 -7.55 -22.79 -6.49
CA LYS A 146 -7.46 -23.07 -5.05
C LYS A 146 -6.08 -23.60 -4.66
N SER A 147 -5.35 -24.22 -5.60
CA SER A 147 -3.97 -24.67 -5.37
C SER A 147 -2.99 -23.53 -5.09
N HIS A 148 -3.32 -22.28 -5.41
CA HIS A 148 -2.49 -21.12 -5.09
C HIS A 148 -2.78 -20.52 -3.71
N ASN A 149 -3.77 -21.04 -2.96
CA ASN A 149 -4.05 -20.59 -1.59
C ASN A 149 -2.83 -20.72 -0.66
N PRO A 150 -2.06 -21.83 -0.66
CA PRO A 150 -0.86 -21.93 0.17
C PRO A 150 0.16 -20.83 -0.13
N ALA A 151 0.39 -20.49 -1.41
CA ALA A 151 1.30 -19.42 -1.79
C ALA A 151 0.78 -18.04 -1.35
N LEU A 152 -0.53 -17.81 -1.43
CA LEU A 152 -1.15 -16.58 -0.91
C LEU A 152 -1.00 -16.49 0.61
N ASP A 153 -1.19 -17.60 1.33
CA ASP A 153 -1.03 -17.65 2.78
C ASP A 153 0.43 -17.47 3.20
N SER A 154 1.39 -17.97 2.41
CA SER A 154 2.82 -17.65 2.56
C SER A 154 3.10 -16.15 2.42
N VAL A 155 2.48 -15.44 1.48
CA VAL A 155 2.63 -13.97 1.37
C VAL A 155 2.07 -13.25 2.60
N LYS A 156 0.90 -13.69 3.10
CA LYS A 156 0.31 -13.12 4.33
C LYS A 156 1.20 -13.36 5.55
N GLN A 157 1.80 -14.55 5.66
CA GLN A 157 2.77 -14.86 6.71
C GLN A 157 4.01 -13.98 6.57
N LEU A 158 4.56 -13.84 5.37
CA LEU A 158 5.73 -13.00 5.12
C LEU A 158 5.49 -11.53 5.50
N ALA A 159 4.28 -11.02 5.26
CA ALA A 159 3.86 -9.69 5.70
C ALA A 159 3.76 -9.52 7.23
N GLN A 160 3.83 -10.60 7.99
CA GLN A 160 3.86 -10.62 9.46
C GLN A 160 5.27 -10.93 10.01
N LEU A 161 6.28 -11.10 9.15
CA LEU A 161 7.64 -11.38 9.57
C LEU A 161 8.51 -10.12 9.52
N SER A 162 9.39 -10.00 10.51
CA SER A 162 10.40 -8.94 10.56
C SER A 162 11.76 -9.37 10.01
N ALA A 163 11.97 -10.67 9.74
CA ALA A 163 13.25 -11.17 9.24
C ALA A 163 13.07 -12.29 8.22
N PHE A 164 13.79 -12.19 7.10
CA PHE A 164 13.80 -13.18 6.03
C PHE A 164 14.96 -12.91 5.05
N ASN A 165 15.25 -13.88 4.20
CA ASN A 165 16.30 -13.80 3.17
C ASN A 165 15.67 -13.71 1.79
N ILE A 166 16.29 -12.95 0.89
CA ILE A 166 15.89 -12.82 -0.51
C ILE A 166 17.08 -13.24 -1.36
N TYR A 167 16.92 -14.33 -2.10
CA TYR A 167 17.88 -14.82 -3.09
C TYR A 167 17.56 -14.22 -4.44
N VAL A 168 18.56 -13.62 -5.08
CA VAL A 168 18.44 -13.00 -6.41
C VAL A 168 19.57 -13.44 -7.31
N GLN A 169 19.33 -13.48 -8.62
CA GLN A 169 20.38 -13.74 -9.58
C GLN A 169 21.33 -12.54 -9.70
N ARG A 170 22.63 -12.82 -9.67
CA ARG A 170 23.69 -11.90 -10.07
C ARG A 170 23.72 -11.84 -11.59
N GLY A 171 23.55 -10.63 -12.12
CA GLY A 171 23.50 -10.39 -13.55
C GLY A 171 23.50 -8.89 -13.84
N PRO A 172 23.51 -8.49 -15.12
CA PRO A 172 23.52 -7.08 -15.51
C PRO A 172 22.26 -6.33 -15.05
N THR A 173 21.17 -7.04 -14.75
CA THR A 173 19.93 -6.47 -14.24
C THR A 173 19.98 -6.11 -12.76
N LEU A 174 20.87 -6.74 -11.98
CA LEU A 174 21.05 -6.44 -10.56
C LEU A 174 22.11 -5.36 -10.41
N ALA A 175 21.68 -4.13 -10.11
CA ALA A 175 22.56 -3.01 -9.77
C ALA A 175 23.26 -3.25 -8.42
N THR A 176 24.30 -4.10 -8.45
CA THR A 176 24.95 -4.64 -7.25
C THR A 176 25.61 -3.54 -6.42
N GLU A 177 26.20 -2.53 -7.07
CA GLU A 177 26.79 -1.38 -6.38
C GLU A 177 25.73 -0.53 -5.67
N ASP A 178 24.60 -0.25 -6.34
CA ASP A 178 23.49 0.50 -5.74
C ASP A 178 22.90 -0.25 -4.54
N LEU A 179 22.78 -1.57 -4.64
CA LEU A 179 22.32 -2.41 -3.54
C LEU A 179 23.31 -2.39 -2.36
N ARG A 180 24.62 -2.41 -2.62
CA ARG A 180 25.65 -2.28 -1.56
C ARG A 180 25.61 -0.90 -0.90
N LEU A 181 25.41 0.16 -1.68
CA LEU A 181 25.24 1.52 -1.18
C LEU A 181 23.98 1.63 -0.32
N LEU A 182 22.87 1.01 -0.74
CA LEU A 182 21.64 0.90 0.02
C LEU A 182 21.87 0.16 1.34
N CYS A 183 22.51 -1.02 1.32
CA CYS A 183 22.86 -1.77 2.53
C CYS A 183 23.65 -0.91 3.53
N ARG A 184 24.65 -0.16 3.05
CA ARG A 184 25.45 0.75 3.89
C ARG A 184 24.58 1.86 4.49
N ALA A 185 23.76 2.53 3.69
CA ALA A 185 22.89 3.60 4.15
C ALA A 185 21.86 3.11 5.18
N VAL A 186 21.26 1.94 4.95
CA VAL A 186 20.33 1.31 5.89
C VAL A 186 21.02 0.97 7.21
N ASN A 187 22.18 0.31 7.17
CA ASN A 187 22.89 -0.08 8.39
C ASN A 187 23.42 1.13 9.20
N ASN A 188 23.56 2.29 8.55
CA ASN A 188 23.90 3.56 9.19
C ASN A 188 22.68 4.39 9.62
N ASN A 189 21.45 3.92 9.37
CA ASN A 189 20.19 4.67 9.57
C ASN A 189 20.12 6.00 8.78
N GLU A 190 20.71 6.03 7.58
CA GLU A 190 20.72 7.20 6.69
C GLU A 190 19.69 7.08 5.56
N ALA A 191 19.08 5.90 5.35
CA ALA A 191 18.18 5.64 4.24
C ALA A 191 16.74 6.08 4.55
N TRP A 192 16.14 6.85 3.65
CA TRP A 192 14.78 7.36 3.78
C TRP A 192 13.89 6.90 2.61
N PRO A 193 12.58 6.68 2.84
CA PRO A 193 11.68 6.35 1.74
C PRO A 193 11.63 7.52 0.76
N ASP A 194 11.59 7.20 -0.54
CA ASP A 194 11.28 8.19 -1.56
C ASP A 194 9.82 8.65 -1.38
N ASN A 195 9.61 9.97 -1.38
CA ASN A 195 8.29 10.58 -1.18
C ASN A 195 7.56 10.82 -2.50
N ASP A 196 8.02 10.25 -3.63
CA ASP A 196 7.35 10.46 -4.91
C ASP A 196 5.93 9.86 -4.88
N PRO A 197 4.88 10.70 -4.95
CA PRO A 197 3.50 10.24 -4.90
C PRO A 197 3.11 9.37 -6.12
N ARG A 198 3.89 9.38 -7.20
CA ARG A 198 3.66 8.57 -8.40
C ARG A 198 3.84 7.07 -8.13
N ASP A 199 4.77 6.70 -7.25
CA ASP A 199 5.13 5.30 -7.00
C ASP A 199 4.01 4.51 -6.29
N THR A 200 3.03 5.20 -5.67
CA THR A 200 1.86 4.58 -5.04
C THR A 200 0.57 4.65 -5.87
N ALA A 201 0.47 5.63 -6.79
CA ALA A 201 -0.74 5.87 -7.59
C ALA A 201 -0.80 4.98 -8.85
N GLU A 202 0.34 4.51 -9.35
CA GLU A 202 0.44 3.80 -10.63
C GLU A 202 0.61 2.27 -10.51
N LEU A 203 0.65 1.73 -9.28
CA LEU A 203 0.97 0.32 -9.00
C LEU A 203 0.05 -0.73 -9.69
N TYR A 204 -1.16 -0.33 -10.08
CA TYR A 204 -2.16 -1.19 -10.75
C TYR A 204 -2.82 -0.48 -11.94
N ASP A 205 -2.01 -0.03 -12.93
CA ASP A 205 -2.47 0.67 -14.14
C ASP A 205 -3.40 1.86 -13.82
N GLY A 206 -2.93 2.75 -12.95
CA GLY A 206 -3.69 3.94 -12.54
C GLY A 206 -4.82 3.69 -11.53
N ARG A 207 -4.96 2.46 -10.99
CA ARG A 207 -5.82 2.19 -9.83
C ARG A 207 -5.02 2.20 -8.53
N ARG A 208 -5.55 2.90 -7.52
CA ARG A 208 -4.98 2.86 -6.17
C ARG A 208 -5.12 1.46 -5.59
N GLY A 209 -3.98 0.83 -5.32
CA GLY A 209 -3.93 -0.36 -4.48
C GLY A 209 -4.46 -0.06 -3.08
N ARG A 210 -4.79 -1.10 -2.32
CA ARG A 210 -5.15 -0.99 -0.91
C ARG A 210 -4.03 -1.55 -0.06
N VAL A 211 -3.64 -0.79 0.96
CA VAL A 211 -2.83 -1.29 2.07
C VAL A 211 -3.69 -2.27 2.86
N ILE A 212 -3.18 -3.48 3.07
CA ILE A 212 -3.83 -4.49 3.89
C ILE A 212 -3.26 -4.39 5.30
N GLY A 213 -4.13 -4.08 6.26
CA GLY A 213 -3.76 -4.03 7.67
C GLY A 213 -3.44 -5.42 8.22
N LEU A 214 -2.60 -5.46 9.26
CA LEU A 214 -2.18 -6.70 9.92
C LEU A 214 -3.36 -7.48 10.52
N ASP A 215 -4.42 -6.76 10.91
CA ASP A 215 -5.70 -7.26 11.40
C ASP A 215 -6.44 -8.14 10.37
N LEU A 216 -6.30 -7.81 9.08
CA LEU A 216 -6.91 -8.57 7.99
C LEU A 216 -6.07 -9.78 7.56
N LEU A 217 -4.80 -9.83 7.96
CA LEU A 217 -3.87 -10.92 7.63
C LEU A 217 -3.95 -12.09 8.62
N ALA A 218 -4.59 -11.91 9.77
CA ALA A 218 -4.82 -12.96 10.74
C ALA A 218 -5.70 -14.09 10.14
N PRO A 219 -5.39 -15.37 10.39
CA PRO A 219 -6.23 -16.47 9.93
C PRO A 219 -7.65 -16.35 10.53
N VAL A 220 -8.68 -16.28 9.68
CA VAL A 220 -10.07 -16.41 10.11
C VAL A 220 -10.30 -17.88 10.50
N ALA A 221 -10.11 -18.19 11.77
CA ALA A 221 -10.42 -19.48 12.32
C ALA A 221 -11.95 -19.69 12.38
N GLY A 222 -12.49 -20.47 11.44
CA GLY A 222 -13.69 -21.31 11.62
C GLY A 222 -15.06 -20.64 11.92
N PRO A 223 -16.16 -21.41 11.83
CA PRO A 223 -17.54 -20.90 11.95
C PRO A 223 -17.90 -20.49 13.39
N PRO A 224 -18.99 -19.73 13.61
CA PRO A 224 -19.27 -19.09 14.89
C PRO A 224 -19.75 -20.14 15.88
N ASN A 225 -18.83 -20.64 16.71
CA ASN A 225 -19.20 -21.15 18.02
C ASN A 225 -18.01 -20.95 18.95
N THR A 226 -18.22 -20.04 19.89
CA THR A 226 -17.71 -20.08 21.26
C THR A 226 -16.24 -20.46 21.39
N THR A 227 -15.36 -19.45 21.47
CA THR A 227 -14.52 -19.13 22.64
C THR A 227 -13.38 -18.21 22.18
N ARG A 228 -13.50 -16.91 22.45
CA ARG A 228 -12.35 -15.99 22.50
C ARG A 228 -11.54 -16.28 23.76
N PRO A 229 -10.21 -16.12 23.72
CA PRO A 229 -9.59 -15.05 24.49
C PRO A 229 -8.59 -14.33 23.56
N ASN A 230 -8.57 -13.01 23.42
CA ASN A 230 -8.26 -12.08 24.49
C ASN A 230 -8.70 -10.68 24.02
N SER A 231 -9.95 -10.33 24.30
CA SER A 231 -10.40 -8.94 24.35
C SER A 231 -10.76 -8.72 25.81
N GLN A 232 -10.02 -7.85 26.50
CA GLN A 232 -10.33 -7.41 27.85
C GLN A 232 -11.77 -6.90 27.90
N ASN A 233 -12.68 -7.78 28.34
CA ASN A 233 -13.92 -7.36 28.94
C ASN A 233 -13.61 -6.97 30.40
N PRO A 234 -14.28 -5.95 30.96
CA PRO A 234 -14.11 -5.60 32.36
C PRO A 234 -14.45 -6.80 33.27
N PRO A 235 -13.84 -6.91 34.46
CA PRO A 235 -14.06 -8.05 35.37
C PRO A 235 -15.54 -8.27 35.67
N ALA A 236 -15.93 -9.53 35.86
CA ALA A 236 -17.25 -9.88 36.34
C ALA A 236 -17.46 -9.28 37.75
N TYR A 237 -18.65 -8.73 38.01
CA TYR A 237 -19.00 -7.98 39.22
C TYR A 237 -18.97 -8.83 40.52
N HIS A 238 -18.64 -10.11 40.42
CA HIS A 238 -18.60 -11.08 41.50
C HIS A 238 -17.18 -11.28 42.07
N ASP A 239 -16.16 -10.81 41.35
CA ASP A 239 -14.74 -10.86 41.76
C ASP A 239 -14.26 -9.53 42.38
N LEU A 240 -15.19 -8.62 42.71
CA LEU A 240 -14.87 -7.40 43.44
C LEU A 240 -14.83 -7.72 44.93
N GLU A 241 -13.67 -7.54 45.56
CA GLU A 241 -13.58 -7.41 47.01
C GLU A 241 -14.56 -6.32 47.47
N PRO A 242 -15.29 -6.52 48.58
CA PRO A 242 -16.17 -5.48 49.10
C PRO A 242 -15.36 -4.21 49.36
N PRO A 243 -15.86 -3.03 48.97
CA PRO A 243 -15.13 -1.79 49.17
C PRO A 243 -14.83 -1.59 50.66
N PRO A 244 -13.68 -0.99 51.00
CA PRO A 244 -13.37 -0.68 52.40
C PRO A 244 -14.49 0.21 52.98
N PRO A 245 -14.87 0.01 54.26
CA PRO A 245 -15.91 0.81 54.89
C PRO A 245 -15.53 2.30 54.82
N MET A 246 -16.44 3.11 54.29
CA MET A 246 -16.25 4.56 54.15
C MET A 246 -15.93 5.20 55.50
N ALA A 247 -14.91 6.07 55.51
CA ALA A 247 -14.69 7.00 56.60
C ALA A 247 -15.90 7.96 56.73
N PRO A 248 -16.34 8.33 57.96
CA PRO A 248 -17.48 9.21 58.14
C PRO A 248 -17.24 10.59 57.53
N LEU A 249 -17.97 10.89 56.45
CA LEU A 249 -18.10 12.24 55.90
C LEU A 249 -19.16 13.01 56.69
N THR A 250 -18.75 13.69 57.76
CA THR A 250 -19.52 14.82 58.29
C THR A 250 -18.86 16.12 57.85
N GLY A 251 -19.22 16.56 56.65
CA GLY A 251 -19.14 17.96 56.28
C GLY A 251 -20.51 18.60 56.46
N THR A 252 -20.65 19.63 57.29
CA THR A 252 -20.97 20.99 56.82
C THR A 252 -21.34 21.94 57.96
N LYS A 253 -20.66 23.09 57.94
CA LYS A 253 -21.15 24.45 58.25
C LYS A 253 -21.76 24.73 59.64
N LYS A 254 -21.06 25.57 60.42
CA LYS A 254 -21.70 26.82 60.89
C LYS A 254 -20.71 27.95 61.24
N ARG A 255 -20.81 28.98 60.40
CA ARG A 255 -20.52 30.40 60.61
C ARG A 255 -20.89 30.93 62.01
N ARG A 256 -19.98 31.70 62.63
CA ARG A 256 -20.19 32.86 63.55
C ARG A 256 -18.80 33.52 63.72
N ARG A 257 -18.49 34.68 63.13
CA ARG A 257 -18.88 36.08 63.44
C ARG A 257 -18.79 36.46 64.92
N ALA A 258 -17.67 37.16 65.21
CA ALA A 258 -17.49 38.38 66.01
C ALA A 258 -17.72 38.42 67.54
N SER A 259 -16.78 39.15 68.14
CA SER A 259 -16.84 40.08 69.30
C SER A 259 -16.89 39.56 70.74
N SER A 260 -15.79 39.88 71.44
CA SER A 260 -15.70 40.67 72.68
C SER A 260 -16.00 40.04 74.04
N ASP A 261 -14.98 40.22 74.89
CA ASP A 261 -15.01 40.68 76.30
C ASP A 261 -15.13 39.65 77.42
N SER A 262 -14.01 39.39 78.11
CA SER A 262 -13.78 39.82 79.51
C SER A 262 -12.52 39.13 80.08
N GLY A 263 -11.67 39.90 80.76
CA GLY A 263 -10.43 39.43 81.43
C GLY A 263 -10.71 38.57 82.69
N PRO A 264 -9.73 38.31 83.60
CA PRO A 264 -8.68 39.26 84.01
C PRO A 264 -7.25 38.69 84.20
N ILE A 265 -6.28 39.61 84.09
CA ILE A 265 -5.12 39.84 84.98
C ILE A 265 -4.29 38.63 85.42
N ARG A 266 -3.03 38.59 84.93
CA ARG A 266 -1.85 38.59 85.81
C ARG A 266 -0.58 38.97 85.07
N ASP A 267 0.14 39.90 85.70
CA ASP A 267 1.46 40.42 85.35
C ASP A 267 2.47 39.28 85.11
N GLU A 268 3.35 39.45 84.12
CA GLU A 268 4.78 39.42 84.39
C GLU A 268 5.62 40.06 83.29
N VAL A 269 6.67 40.70 83.76
CA VAL A 269 7.57 41.61 83.07
C VAL A 269 8.50 40.81 82.15
N GLY A 270 8.46 41.13 80.85
CA GLY A 270 9.36 40.55 79.86
C GLY A 270 9.55 41.54 78.71
N SER A 271 10.48 42.47 78.89
CA SER A 271 10.93 43.40 77.86
C SER A 271 11.64 42.62 76.76
N GLU A 272 10.89 42.02 75.83
CA GLU A 272 11.44 41.45 74.60
C GLU A 272 11.36 42.50 73.48
N SER A 273 12.56 42.92 73.09
CA SER A 273 12.89 43.82 72.00
C SER A 273 12.10 43.52 70.73
N LEU A 274 11.20 44.44 70.36
CA LEU A 274 10.82 44.64 68.97
C LEU A 274 12.11 44.87 68.16
N PRO A 275 12.45 44.02 67.17
CA PRO A 275 13.47 44.39 66.23
C PRO A 275 12.86 45.50 65.39
N ARG A 276 13.21 46.76 65.69
CA ARG A 276 13.06 47.86 64.74
C ARG A 276 13.92 47.50 63.54
N LYS A 277 13.38 46.70 62.62
CA LYS A 277 13.94 46.60 61.27
C LYS A 277 13.97 48.03 60.73
N PRO A 278 15.11 48.50 60.23
CA PRO A 278 15.21 49.87 59.76
C PRO A 278 14.19 50.04 58.62
N LEU A 279 13.39 51.09 58.67
CA LEU A 279 12.35 51.42 57.68
C LEU A 279 12.86 51.36 56.22
N GLY A 280 14.19 51.50 56.04
CA GLY A 280 14.88 51.35 54.76
C GLY A 280 14.83 49.92 54.18
N ASP A 281 14.84 48.88 55.01
CA ASP A 281 14.78 47.48 54.55
C ASP A 281 13.39 47.13 54.00
N GLU A 282 12.32 47.66 54.59
CA GLU A 282 10.96 47.46 54.07
C GLU A 282 10.74 48.21 52.75
N LEU A 283 11.28 49.42 52.62
CA LEU A 283 11.22 50.18 51.36
C LEU A 283 12.05 49.55 50.24
N ALA A 284 13.20 48.93 50.57
CA ALA A 284 14.00 48.15 49.62
C ALA A 284 13.22 46.92 49.13
N LEU A 285 12.61 46.16 50.05
CA LEU A 285 11.79 45.00 49.70
C LEU A 285 10.59 45.36 48.81
N ILE A 286 9.95 46.51 49.04
CA ILE A 286 8.85 47.00 48.19
C ILE A 286 9.35 47.34 46.79
N ARG A 287 10.53 47.96 46.68
CA ARG A 287 11.16 48.27 45.39
C ARG A 287 11.46 47.01 44.59
N ASP A 288 12.13 46.04 45.22
CA ASP A 288 12.46 44.76 44.58
C ASP A 288 11.20 44.01 44.12
N ARG A 289 10.12 44.09 44.91
CA ARG A 289 8.83 43.48 44.56
C ARG A 289 8.13 44.20 43.39
N MET A 290 8.24 45.52 43.29
CA MET A 290 7.71 46.26 42.12
C MET A 290 8.50 45.89 40.86
N GLU A 291 9.82 45.84 40.94
CA GLU A 291 10.68 45.48 39.81
C GLU A 291 10.38 44.06 39.31
N LEU A 292 10.17 43.10 40.23
CA LEU A 292 9.75 41.74 39.89
C LEU A 292 8.36 41.71 39.21
N LEU A 293 7.42 42.55 39.66
CA LEU A 293 6.08 42.62 39.07
C LEU A 293 6.12 43.26 37.67
N GLU A 294 6.93 44.29 37.46
CA GLU A 294 7.15 44.90 36.15
C GLU A 294 7.82 43.91 35.18
N GLN A 295 8.82 43.18 35.65
CA GLN A 295 9.45 42.12 34.87
C GLN A 295 8.43 41.04 34.47
N ARG A 296 7.62 40.56 35.42
CA ARG A 296 6.58 39.57 35.14
C ARG A 296 5.49 40.09 34.19
N ALA A 297 5.14 41.37 34.29
CA ALA A 297 4.20 42.01 33.37
C ALA A 297 4.77 42.07 31.95
N SER A 298 6.04 42.46 31.79
CA SER A 298 6.74 42.47 30.50
C SER A 298 6.85 41.08 29.88
N GLU A 299 7.20 40.06 30.67
CA GLU A 299 7.24 38.67 30.21
C GLU A 299 5.85 38.17 29.77
N SER A 300 4.80 38.52 30.53
CA SER A 300 3.42 38.18 30.16
C SER A 300 2.96 38.88 28.89
N GLU A 301 3.40 40.11 28.63
CA GLU A 301 3.08 40.86 27.42
C GLU A 301 3.75 40.23 26.20
N ARG A 302 5.05 39.93 26.29
CA ARG A 302 5.78 39.20 25.23
C ARG A 302 5.17 37.83 24.93
N ALA A 303 4.71 37.11 25.95
CA ALA A 303 4.03 35.84 25.78
C ALA A 303 2.69 36.00 25.04
N ARG A 304 1.92 37.06 25.32
CA ARG A 304 0.69 37.38 24.58
C ARG A 304 0.98 37.73 23.12
N ASP A 305 1.97 38.56 22.86
CA ASP A 305 2.33 38.94 21.49
C ASP A 305 2.76 37.73 20.65
N ASN A 306 3.55 36.83 21.24
CA ASN A 306 3.94 35.58 20.59
C ASN A 306 2.73 34.68 20.32
N ALA A 307 1.83 34.53 21.31
CA ALA A 307 0.60 33.78 21.12
C ALA A 307 -0.28 34.38 20.01
N SER A 308 -0.40 35.71 19.95
CA SER A 308 -1.19 36.41 18.92
C SER A 308 -0.62 36.17 17.51
N ARG A 309 0.70 36.27 17.34
CA ARG A 309 1.37 35.97 16.06
C ARG A 309 1.17 34.53 15.63
N ARG A 310 1.19 33.59 16.57
CA ARG A 310 0.94 32.16 16.27
C ARG A 310 -0.51 31.92 15.86
N VAL A 311 -1.47 32.63 16.44
CA VAL A 311 -2.88 32.56 16.02
C VAL A 311 -3.02 33.08 14.60
N GLU A 312 -2.44 34.24 14.27
CA GLU A 312 -2.46 34.80 12.91
C GLU A 312 -1.83 33.86 11.87
N ASP A 313 -0.68 33.24 12.18
CA ASP A 313 -0.06 32.23 11.30
C ASP A 313 -0.98 31.02 11.07
N LEU A 314 -1.63 30.54 12.13
CA LEU A 314 -2.55 29.42 12.02
C LEU A 314 -3.80 29.76 11.21
N GLU A 315 -4.34 30.97 11.35
CA GLU A 315 -5.47 31.46 10.54
C GLU A 315 -5.11 31.57 9.06
N GLN A 316 -3.92 32.10 8.74
CA GLN A 316 -3.42 32.15 7.36
C GLN A 316 -3.22 30.76 6.77
N ARG A 317 -2.70 29.82 7.56
CA ARG A 317 -2.57 28.42 7.11
C ARG A 317 -3.93 27.75 6.91
N LEU A 318 -4.91 28.04 7.76
CA LEU A 318 -6.25 27.49 7.66
C LEU A 318 -6.95 27.98 6.38
N THR A 319 -6.90 29.28 6.09
CA THR A 319 -7.47 29.85 4.86
C THR A 319 -6.80 29.27 3.60
N LYS A 320 -5.49 29.06 3.62
CA LYS A 320 -4.77 28.39 2.52
C LYS A 320 -5.26 26.96 2.30
N VAL A 321 -5.41 26.18 3.37
CA VAL A 321 -5.90 24.79 3.30
C VAL A 321 -7.34 24.74 2.80
N GLU A 322 -8.20 25.69 3.21
CA GLU A 322 -9.57 25.79 2.71
C GLU A 322 -9.62 26.05 1.21
N HIS A 323 -8.77 26.96 0.72
CA HIS A 323 -8.67 27.24 -0.71
C HIS A 323 -8.18 26.03 -1.52
N GLU A 324 -7.15 25.32 -1.02
CA GLU A 324 -6.65 24.09 -1.62
C GLU A 324 -7.71 22.99 -1.65
N ARG A 325 -8.48 22.84 -0.57
CA ARG A 325 -9.61 21.91 -0.48
C ARG A 325 -10.68 22.24 -1.52
N ASP A 326 -11.05 23.51 -1.67
CA ASP A 326 -12.09 23.92 -2.61
C ASP A 326 -11.64 23.73 -4.06
N SER A 327 -10.38 24.02 -4.37
CA SER A 327 -9.76 23.70 -5.67
C SER A 327 -9.75 22.19 -5.95
N ALA A 328 -9.37 21.37 -4.96
CA ALA A 328 -9.41 19.91 -5.09
C ALA A 328 -10.84 19.38 -5.30
N ARG A 329 -11.83 19.98 -4.63
CA ARG A 329 -13.24 19.64 -4.80
C ARG A 329 -13.74 19.97 -6.21
N GLY A 330 -13.33 21.11 -6.77
CA GLY A 330 -13.64 21.48 -8.16
C GLY A 330 -13.11 20.45 -9.16
N ARG A 331 -11.83 20.07 -9.02
CA ARG A 331 -11.19 19.06 -9.88
C ARG A 331 -11.84 17.68 -9.77
N MET A 332 -12.25 17.27 -8.56
CA MET A 332 -12.97 16.01 -8.38
C MET A 332 -14.31 16.01 -9.12
N LYS A 333 -15.06 17.11 -9.06
CA LYS A 333 -16.34 17.22 -9.77
C LYS A 333 -16.16 17.16 -11.29
N GLU A 334 -15.12 17.81 -11.82
CA GLU A 334 -14.79 17.74 -13.25
C GLU A 334 -14.43 16.31 -13.68
N LEU A 335 -13.63 15.59 -12.89
CA LEU A 335 -13.30 14.19 -13.14
C LEU A 335 -14.53 13.27 -13.07
N GLU A 336 -15.45 13.52 -12.14
CA GLU A 336 -16.72 12.79 -12.06
C GLU A 336 -17.58 12.99 -13.32
N ASP A 337 -17.63 14.22 -13.85
CA ASP A 337 -18.38 14.50 -15.06
C ASP A 337 -17.72 13.89 -16.31
N GLN A 338 -16.39 13.90 -16.39
CA GLN A 338 -15.65 13.18 -17.45
C GLN A 338 -15.87 11.67 -17.39
N LEU A 339 -15.90 11.08 -16.19
CA LEU A 339 -16.21 9.66 -16.01
C LEU A 339 -17.62 9.29 -16.47
N LYS A 340 -18.61 10.15 -16.23
CA LYS A 340 -19.99 9.93 -16.73
C LYS A 340 -20.03 9.93 -18.25
N GLU A 341 -19.37 10.87 -18.90
CA GLU A 341 -19.30 10.91 -20.38
C GLU A 341 -18.58 9.69 -20.95
N LEU A 342 -17.48 9.27 -20.32
CA LEU A 342 -16.77 8.05 -20.74
C LEU A 342 -17.63 6.80 -20.57
N ASN A 343 -18.45 6.73 -19.51
CA ASN A 343 -19.37 5.61 -19.33
C ASN A 343 -20.48 5.60 -20.39
N LYS A 344 -21.03 6.75 -20.76
CA LYS A 344 -21.99 6.83 -21.89
C LYS A 344 -21.36 6.36 -23.20
N GLY A 345 -20.13 6.77 -23.47
CA GLY A 345 -19.39 6.30 -24.66
C GLY A 345 -19.16 4.78 -24.62
N LYS A 346 -18.90 4.21 -23.44
CA LYS A 346 -18.80 2.76 -23.27
C LYS A 346 -20.14 2.06 -23.55
N ASP A 347 -21.24 2.58 -23.02
CA ASP A 347 -22.58 2.00 -23.24
C ASP A 347 -22.94 2.04 -24.74
N GLN A 348 -22.55 3.10 -25.47
CA GLN A 348 -22.72 3.17 -26.93
C GLN A 348 -21.90 2.11 -27.68
N VAL A 349 -20.67 1.82 -27.24
CA VAL A 349 -19.84 0.78 -27.85
C VAL A 349 -20.41 -0.61 -27.58
N GLU A 350 -20.92 -0.85 -26.36
CA GLU A 350 -21.61 -2.10 -26.04
C GLU A 350 -22.84 -2.29 -26.92
N GLN A 351 -23.66 -1.25 -27.12
CA GLN A 351 -24.80 -1.28 -28.03
C GLN A 351 -24.40 -1.59 -29.48
N LEU A 352 -23.37 -0.90 -30.00
CA LEU A 352 -22.88 -1.15 -31.36
C LEU A 352 -22.37 -2.58 -31.54
N ASN A 353 -21.76 -3.16 -30.49
CA ASN A 353 -21.31 -4.54 -30.52
C ASN A 353 -22.48 -5.53 -30.56
N GLU A 354 -23.56 -5.27 -29.81
CA GLU A 354 -24.79 -6.06 -29.88
C GLU A 354 -25.44 -5.98 -31.28
N ASP A 355 -25.50 -4.77 -31.86
CA ASP A 355 -26.05 -4.57 -33.20
C ASP A 355 -25.23 -5.30 -34.27
N LEU A 356 -23.89 -5.28 -34.16
CA LEU A 356 -23.00 -6.03 -35.07
C LEU A 356 -23.21 -7.54 -34.95
N GLN A 357 -23.34 -8.06 -33.73
CA GLN A 357 -23.58 -9.48 -33.52
C GLN A 357 -24.96 -9.91 -34.05
N ALA A 358 -25.98 -9.06 -33.89
CA ALA A 358 -27.30 -9.31 -34.48
C ALA A 358 -27.24 -9.32 -36.02
N LEU A 359 -26.47 -8.42 -36.62
CA LEU A 359 -26.27 -8.38 -38.07
C LEU A 359 -25.52 -9.62 -38.58
N GLU A 360 -24.47 -10.07 -37.87
CA GLU A 360 -23.72 -11.27 -38.22
C GLU A 360 -24.63 -12.51 -38.22
N ASN A 361 -25.42 -12.70 -37.17
CA ASN A 361 -26.40 -13.78 -37.10
C ASN A 361 -27.42 -13.71 -38.25
N HIS A 362 -27.89 -12.50 -38.60
CA HIS A 362 -28.83 -12.34 -39.70
C HIS A 362 -28.21 -12.68 -41.08
N ILE A 363 -26.93 -12.37 -41.28
CA ILE A 363 -26.20 -12.76 -42.49
C ILE A 363 -26.06 -14.28 -42.54
N ASP A 364 -25.67 -14.92 -41.45
CA ASP A 364 -25.52 -16.37 -41.38
C ASP A 364 -26.84 -17.10 -41.69
N ASP A 365 -27.95 -16.65 -41.10
CA ASP A 365 -29.28 -17.21 -41.37
C ASP A 365 -29.67 -17.07 -42.85
N ARG A 366 -29.41 -15.88 -43.44
CA ARG A 366 -29.73 -15.63 -44.84
C ARG A 366 -28.87 -16.46 -45.79
N VAL A 367 -27.57 -16.53 -45.53
CA VAL A 367 -26.64 -17.35 -46.33
C VAL A 367 -27.03 -18.81 -46.24
N TRP A 368 -27.44 -19.30 -45.06
CA TRP A 368 -27.89 -20.68 -44.90
C TRP A 368 -29.11 -20.99 -45.75
N VAL A 369 -30.12 -20.10 -45.76
CA VAL A 369 -31.33 -20.26 -46.60
C VAL A 369 -30.98 -20.20 -48.09
N GLU A 370 -30.21 -19.19 -48.53
CA GLU A 370 -29.85 -19.05 -49.95
C GLU A 370 -29.02 -20.25 -50.46
N VAL A 371 -28.12 -20.80 -49.62
CA VAL A 371 -27.33 -21.99 -49.97
C VAL A 371 -28.20 -23.25 -50.00
N ASP A 372 -29.16 -23.42 -49.09
CA ASP A 372 -30.06 -24.57 -49.10
C ASP A 372 -31.03 -24.53 -50.29
N ASP A 373 -31.57 -23.35 -50.62
CA ASP A 373 -32.40 -23.12 -51.82
C ASP A 373 -31.61 -23.45 -53.10
N LEU A 374 -30.36 -22.98 -53.20
CA LEU A 374 -29.51 -23.29 -54.35
C LEU A 374 -29.20 -24.79 -54.42
N ARG A 375 -28.91 -25.42 -53.29
CA ARG A 375 -28.62 -26.85 -53.21
C ARG A 375 -29.82 -27.70 -53.63
N THR A 376 -31.02 -27.33 -53.19
CA THR A 376 -32.27 -28.02 -53.55
C THR A 376 -32.59 -27.81 -55.02
N SER A 377 -32.40 -26.60 -55.56
CA SER A 377 -32.55 -26.31 -56.99
C SER A 377 -31.61 -27.17 -57.84
N VAL A 378 -30.30 -27.15 -57.55
CA VAL A 378 -29.29 -27.93 -58.30
C VAL A 378 -29.59 -29.44 -58.26
N ARG A 379 -30.07 -29.94 -57.11
CA ARG A 379 -30.48 -31.34 -57.00
C ARG A 379 -31.71 -31.64 -57.85
N GLY A 380 -32.71 -30.76 -57.86
CA GLY A 380 -33.87 -30.87 -58.73
C GLY A 380 -33.50 -30.92 -60.20
N ASP A 381 -32.63 -30.01 -60.65
CA ASP A 381 -32.13 -29.96 -62.03
C ASP A 381 -31.38 -31.25 -62.41
N PHE A 382 -30.56 -31.79 -61.50
CA PHE A 382 -29.85 -33.05 -61.72
C PHE A 382 -30.79 -34.25 -61.82
N ASP A 383 -31.80 -34.33 -60.96
CA ASP A 383 -32.80 -35.39 -60.97
C ASP A 383 -33.69 -35.32 -62.24
N GLU A 384 -33.96 -34.11 -62.74
CA GLU A 384 -34.63 -33.86 -64.01
C GLU A 384 -33.82 -34.38 -65.20
N LEU A 385 -32.56 -33.95 -65.30
CA LEU A 385 -31.61 -34.41 -66.34
C LEU A 385 -31.44 -35.94 -66.32
N GLN A 386 -31.37 -36.54 -65.13
CA GLN A 386 -31.25 -38.00 -65.02
C GLN A 386 -32.49 -38.71 -65.55
N ARG A 387 -33.67 -38.12 -65.36
CA ARG A 387 -34.93 -38.70 -65.85
C ARG A 387 -35.07 -38.55 -67.36
N GLU A 388 -34.76 -37.37 -67.89
CA GLU A 388 -34.73 -37.10 -69.34
C GLU A 388 -33.79 -38.09 -70.05
N LEU A 389 -32.56 -38.23 -69.56
CA LEU A 389 -31.59 -39.18 -70.11
C LEU A 389 -32.08 -40.64 -70.06
N ARG A 390 -32.80 -41.03 -68.99
CA ARG A 390 -33.38 -42.38 -68.91
C ARG A 390 -34.49 -42.60 -69.92
N CYS A 391 -35.33 -41.59 -70.15
CA CYS A 391 -36.37 -41.63 -71.17
C CYS A 391 -35.75 -41.73 -72.57
N ASP A 392 -34.78 -40.87 -72.90
CA ASP A 392 -34.08 -40.88 -74.18
C ASP A 392 -33.41 -42.23 -74.47
N VAL A 393 -32.75 -42.82 -73.47
CA VAL A 393 -32.13 -44.15 -73.59
C VAL A 393 -33.19 -45.24 -73.78
N ALA A 394 -34.32 -45.16 -73.07
CA ALA A 394 -35.40 -46.13 -73.22
C ALA A 394 -36.02 -46.07 -74.62
N ASP A 395 -36.25 -44.88 -75.15
CA ASP A 395 -36.78 -44.67 -76.50
C ASP A 395 -35.78 -45.17 -77.56
N LEU A 396 -34.49 -44.86 -77.42
CA LEU A 396 -33.44 -45.35 -78.33
C LEU A 396 -33.35 -46.89 -78.33
N VAL A 397 -33.47 -47.52 -77.16
CA VAL A 397 -33.48 -48.99 -77.04
C VAL A 397 -34.73 -49.58 -77.70
N GLN A 398 -35.89 -48.93 -77.53
CA GLN A 398 -37.14 -49.38 -78.13
C GLN A 398 -37.13 -49.27 -79.65
N ASP A 399 -36.62 -48.17 -80.20
CA ASP A 399 -36.47 -47.96 -81.64
C ASP A 399 -35.51 -48.97 -82.25
N ALA A 400 -34.35 -49.21 -81.61
CA ALA A 400 -33.41 -50.25 -82.04
C ALA A 400 -34.01 -51.66 -82.00
N LEU A 401 -34.92 -51.93 -81.07
CA LEU A 401 -35.65 -53.20 -81.00
C LEU A 401 -36.67 -53.33 -82.14
N ASN A 402 -37.37 -52.25 -82.46
CA ASN A 402 -38.37 -52.22 -83.53
C ASN A 402 -37.73 -52.36 -84.92
N ASP A 403 -36.55 -51.78 -85.14
CA ASP A 403 -35.81 -51.90 -86.40
C ASP A 403 -35.19 -53.30 -86.62
N ALA A 404 -35.07 -54.11 -85.57
CA ALA A 404 -34.51 -55.46 -85.62
C ALA A 404 -35.53 -56.57 -85.91
N VAL A 405 -36.83 -56.23 -85.93
CA VAL A 405 -37.96 -57.14 -86.22
C VAL A 405 -38.49 -56.88 -87.62
#